data_AF-A0A0M0BPC4-F1
#
_entry.id   AF-A0A0M0BPC4-F1
#
_cell.length_a   1.000
_cell.length_b   1.000
_cell.length_c   1.000
_cell.angle_alpha   90.00
_cell.angle_beta   90.00
_cell.angle_gamma   90.00
#
_symmetry.space_group_name_H-M   'P 1'
#
loop_
_entity.id
_entity.type
_entity.pdbx_description
1 polymer ?
#
loop_
_entity_poly.entity_id
_entity_poly.type
_entity_poly.pdbx_seq_one_letter_code
_entity_poly.pdbx_strand_id
1 'polypeptide(L)'
;MTTLILLLVAVLLAALVTYYATNITMTRTQPEEVRMLYVHCWVNSSNVAEAAFYLKNVGGRDVLIDKITVRGVKSTWSDVYFNDTRRSNDLIFLNFSDLTTQGLSQATDKIPVESGGVRVIYVRNPDNIDKFDIGDPVTITVFTMNGQWPEEIDVDYAGS
;
A
#
# COMPACT_ATOMS: atom_id res chain seq x y z
N MET A 1 62.43 3.40 5.50
CA MET A 1 61.88 4.41 4.56
C MET A 1 60.76 3.82 3.70
N THR A 2 60.97 2.71 2.99
CA THR A 2 59.93 2.03 2.18
C THR A 2 58.73 1.52 2.97
N THR A 3 58.95 0.99 4.17
CA THR A 3 57.89 0.47 5.05
C THR A 3 56.90 1.55 5.52
N LEU A 4 57.38 2.77 5.79
CA LEU A 4 56.54 3.89 6.24
C LEU A 4 55.66 4.44 5.10
N ILE A 5 56.21 4.48 3.88
CA ILE A 5 55.48 4.91 2.68
C ILE A 5 54.37 3.91 2.35
N LEU A 6 54.66 2.61 2.39
CA LEU A 6 53.67 1.57 2.14
C LEU A 6 52.55 1.57 3.18
N LEU A 7 52.88 1.77 4.46
CA LEU A 7 51.90 1.88 5.53
C LEU A 7 50.96 3.08 5.29
N LEU A 8 51.52 4.23 4.93
CA LEU A 8 50.74 5.45 4.72
C LEU A 8 49.75 5.31 3.56
N VAL A 9 50.21 4.73 2.45
CA VAL A 9 49.36 4.45 1.27
C VAL A 9 48.27 3.43 1.60
N ALA A 10 48.59 2.38 2.35
CA ALA A 10 47.61 1.37 2.76
C ALA A 10 46.49 1.96 3.65
N VAL A 11 46.85 2.82 4.62
CA VAL A 11 45.88 3.46 5.52
C VAL A 11 44.99 4.46 4.77
N LEU A 12 45.55 5.25 3.85
CA LEU A 12 44.78 6.18 3.02
C LEU A 12 43.77 5.46 2.12
N LEU A 13 44.19 4.36 1.48
CA LEU A 13 43.31 3.55 0.64
C LEU A 13 42.21 2.87 1.47
N ALA A 14 42.54 2.34 2.65
CA ALA A 14 41.56 1.71 3.54
C ALA A 14 40.48 2.70 4.03
N ALA A 15 40.87 3.92 4.38
CA ALA A 15 39.94 4.97 4.79
C ALA A 15 38.97 5.35 3.65
N LEU A 16 39.49 5.48 2.42
CA LEU A 16 38.70 5.78 1.24
C LEU A 16 37.66 4.68 0.95
N VAL A 17 38.09 3.41 0.97
CA VAL A 17 37.19 2.26 0.75
C VAL A 17 36.11 2.20 1.83
N THR A 18 36.48 2.39 3.09
CA THR A 18 35.52 2.37 4.21
C THR A 18 34.49 3.51 4.08
N TYR A 19 34.94 4.71 3.69
CA TYR A 19 34.05 5.84 3.44
C TYR A 19 33.05 5.56 2.31
N TYR A 20 33.53 5.07 1.16
CA TYR A 20 32.65 4.71 0.05
C TYR A 20 31.68 3.58 0.41
N ALA A 21 32.16 2.52 1.08
CA ALA A 21 31.31 1.41 1.51
C ALA A 21 30.22 1.87 2.50
N THR A 22 30.58 2.75 3.44
CA THR A 22 29.62 3.32 4.40
C THR A 22 28.56 4.14 3.70
N ASN A 23 28.95 5.03 2.78
CA ASN A 23 28.00 5.85 2.02
C ASN A 23 27.08 5.03 1.12
N ILE A 24 27.60 3.98 0.48
CA ILE A 24 26.80 3.04 -0.32
C ILE A 24 25.80 2.29 0.57
N THR A 25 26.18 1.96 1.82
CA THR A 25 25.28 1.27 2.76
C THR A 25 24.19 2.23 3.27
N MET A 26 24.55 3.44 3.67
CA MET A 26 23.60 4.43 4.22
C MET A 26 22.58 4.95 3.19
N THR A 27 22.97 5.08 1.92
CA THR A 27 22.06 5.53 0.86
C THR A 27 21.06 4.47 0.39
N ARG A 28 21.20 3.21 0.83
CA ARG A 28 20.34 2.08 0.43
C ARG A 28 19.29 1.68 1.45
N THR A 29 19.23 2.32 2.62
CA THR A 29 18.42 1.85 3.75
C THR A 29 17.25 2.78 4.12
N GLN A 30 16.55 3.35 3.14
CA GLN A 30 15.17 3.81 3.37
C GLN A 30 14.23 2.74 2.81
N PRO A 31 13.85 1.73 3.61
CA PRO A 31 12.96 0.69 3.14
C PRO A 31 11.61 1.29 2.79
N GLU A 32 11.07 0.84 1.67
CA GLU A 32 9.66 1.00 1.35
C GLU A 32 8.89 -0.08 2.10
N GLU A 33 8.02 0.34 3.01
CA GLU A 33 7.19 -0.58 3.79
C GLU A 33 5.79 0.00 3.91
N VAL A 34 4.82 -0.74 3.39
CA VAL A 34 3.41 -0.38 3.45
C VAL A 34 2.69 -1.45 4.24
N ARG A 35 1.80 -1.02 5.12
CA ARG A 35 0.99 -1.89 5.98
C ARG A 35 -0.47 -1.64 5.66
N MET A 36 -1.19 -2.70 5.35
CA MET A 36 -2.64 -2.67 5.24
C MET A 36 -3.24 -3.15 6.56
N LEU A 37 -4.31 -2.49 6.99
CA LEU A 37 -5.03 -2.73 8.23
C LEU A 37 -6.52 -2.57 7.93
N TYR A 38 -7.39 -3.13 8.77
CA TYR A 38 -8.85 -2.99 8.62
C TYR A 38 -9.31 -3.32 7.20
N VAL A 39 -8.75 -4.40 6.64
CA VAL A 39 -9.01 -4.85 5.28
C VAL A 39 -10.29 -5.67 5.30
N HIS A 40 -11.23 -5.34 4.43
CA HIS A 40 -12.49 -6.03 4.30
C HIS A 40 -12.96 -6.05 2.85
N CYS A 41 -13.69 -7.09 2.49
CA CYS A 41 -14.47 -7.11 1.25
C CYS A 41 -15.89 -7.54 1.58
N TRP A 42 -16.85 -6.75 1.12
CA TRP A 42 -18.25 -6.98 1.39
C TRP A 42 -19.05 -7.14 0.11
N VAL A 43 -20.12 -7.93 0.21
CA VAL A 43 -21.18 -7.99 -0.80
C VAL A 43 -22.53 -7.78 -0.13
N ASN A 44 -23.37 -6.97 -0.78
CA ASN A 44 -24.74 -6.72 -0.31
C ASN A 44 -25.77 -7.62 -1.01
N SER A 45 -27.02 -7.60 -0.51
CA SER A 45 -28.13 -8.39 -1.09
C SER A 45 -28.48 -8.02 -2.55
N SER A 46 -28.11 -6.82 -2.99
CA SER A 46 -28.32 -6.33 -4.36
C SER A 46 -27.16 -6.70 -5.32
N ASN A 47 -26.26 -7.60 -4.90
CA ASN A 47 -25.08 -8.02 -5.65
C ASN A 47 -24.11 -6.87 -5.96
N VAL A 48 -23.99 -5.94 -5.03
CA VAL A 48 -23.02 -4.85 -5.08
C VAL A 48 -21.86 -5.22 -4.16
N ALA A 49 -20.67 -5.30 -4.74
CA ALA A 49 -19.44 -5.59 -4.01
C ALA A 49 -18.69 -4.30 -3.67
N GLU A 50 -18.01 -4.29 -2.54
CA GLU A 50 -17.11 -3.22 -2.13
C GLU A 50 -15.90 -3.81 -1.40
N ALA A 51 -14.70 -3.35 -1.75
CA ALA A 51 -13.48 -3.71 -1.01
C ALA A 51 -12.91 -2.46 -0.36
N ALA A 52 -12.56 -2.53 0.92
CA ALA A 52 -12.05 -1.39 1.66
C ALA A 52 -10.83 -1.79 2.49
N PHE A 53 -9.86 -0.89 2.59
CA PHE A 53 -8.70 -1.10 3.43
C PHE A 53 -8.07 0.21 3.88
N TYR A 54 -7.44 0.17 5.05
CA TYR A 54 -6.64 1.27 5.57
C TYR A 54 -5.17 0.99 5.32
N LEU A 55 -4.53 1.86 4.56
CA LEU A 55 -3.14 1.77 4.17
C LEU A 55 -2.30 2.78 4.96
N LYS A 56 -1.20 2.33 5.53
CA LYS A 56 -0.22 3.16 6.20
C LYS A 56 1.15 2.94 5.60
N ASN A 57 1.80 4.03 5.19
CA ASN A 57 3.22 4.00 4.84
C ASN A 57 4.03 4.05 6.15
N VAL A 58 4.69 2.95 6.49
CA VAL A 58 5.60 2.86 7.66
C VAL A 58 7.07 2.92 7.25
N GLY A 59 7.34 2.92 5.94
CA GLY A 59 8.66 3.09 5.37
C GLY A 59 9.23 4.49 5.59
N GLY A 60 10.50 4.65 5.25
CA GLY A 60 11.25 5.91 5.40
C GLY A 60 11.20 6.83 4.18
N ARG A 61 10.36 6.51 3.17
CA ARG A 61 10.25 7.24 1.90
C ARG A 61 8.80 7.33 1.44
N ASP A 62 8.52 8.28 0.57
CA ASP A 62 7.23 8.38 -0.09
C ASP A 62 7.01 7.22 -1.06
N VAL A 63 5.78 6.76 -1.13
CA VAL A 63 5.35 5.62 -1.93
C VAL A 63 4.25 6.06 -2.88
N LEU A 64 4.28 5.51 -4.10
CA LEU A 64 3.24 5.75 -5.09
C LEU A 64 2.50 4.43 -5.35
N ILE A 65 1.19 4.41 -5.10
CA ILE A 65 0.33 3.27 -5.42
C ILE A 65 0.07 3.28 -6.92
N ASP A 66 0.52 2.23 -7.60
CA ASP A 66 0.44 2.09 -9.06
C ASP A 66 -0.77 1.29 -9.53
N LYS A 67 -1.19 0.30 -8.74
CA LYS A 67 -2.27 -0.61 -9.09
C LYS A 67 -2.85 -1.24 -7.84
N ILE A 68 -4.16 -1.44 -7.83
CA ILE A 68 -4.86 -2.22 -6.81
C ILE A 68 -5.52 -3.40 -7.54
N THR A 69 -5.41 -4.58 -6.96
CA THR A 69 -6.12 -5.76 -7.47
C THR A 69 -6.93 -6.41 -6.38
N VAL A 70 -8.17 -6.79 -6.69
CA VAL A 70 -9.04 -7.59 -5.84
C VAL A 70 -9.25 -8.92 -6.55
N ARG A 71 -9.03 -10.04 -5.87
CA ARG A 71 -9.09 -11.40 -6.46
C ARG A 71 -8.21 -11.56 -7.72
N GLY A 72 -7.08 -10.86 -7.75
CA GLY A 72 -6.15 -10.85 -8.89
C GLY A 72 -6.59 -10.02 -10.10
N VAL A 73 -7.78 -9.41 -10.08
CA VAL A 73 -8.27 -8.52 -11.15
C VAL A 73 -7.96 -7.07 -10.81
N LYS A 74 -7.50 -6.30 -11.81
CA LYS A 74 -7.15 -4.89 -11.64
C LYS A 74 -8.40 -4.03 -11.50
N SER A 75 -8.43 -3.19 -10.46
CA SER A 75 -9.45 -2.16 -10.29
C SER A 75 -9.15 -0.93 -11.15
N THR A 76 -10.20 -0.33 -11.73
CA THR A 76 -10.08 0.94 -12.47
C THR A 76 -9.99 2.10 -11.49
N TRP A 77 -9.17 3.11 -11.76
CA TRP A 77 -9.05 4.28 -10.88
C TRP A 77 -10.37 5.02 -10.66
N SER A 78 -11.26 5.05 -11.66
CA SER A 78 -12.62 5.59 -11.51
C SER A 78 -13.46 4.88 -10.46
N ASP A 79 -13.13 3.64 -10.12
CA ASP A 79 -13.84 2.87 -9.11
C ASP A 79 -13.14 2.93 -7.76
N VAL A 80 -11.98 3.60 -7.67
CA VAL A 80 -11.22 3.75 -6.43
C VAL A 80 -11.51 5.11 -5.81
N TYR A 81 -11.85 5.11 -4.53
CA TYR A 81 -12.08 6.29 -3.72
C TYR A 81 -11.11 6.28 -2.55
N PHE A 82 -10.55 7.44 -2.20
CA PHE A 82 -9.59 7.53 -1.12
C PHE A 82 -9.74 8.80 -0.29
N ASN A 83 -9.23 8.77 0.94
CA ASN A 83 -9.00 9.96 1.75
C ASN A 83 -7.77 9.78 2.65
N ASP A 84 -7.38 10.87 3.32
CA ASP A 84 -6.18 10.91 4.16
C ASP A 84 -6.51 10.80 5.66
N THR A 85 -7.70 10.29 5.98
CA THR A 85 -8.21 10.26 7.35
C THR A 85 -7.52 9.18 8.16
N ARG A 86 -6.86 9.56 9.25
CA ARG A 86 -6.34 8.60 10.23
C ARG A 86 -7.51 7.92 10.95
N ARG A 87 -7.55 6.58 10.93
CA ARG A 87 -8.55 5.80 11.65
C ARG A 87 -7.92 4.94 12.74
N SER A 88 -8.63 4.85 13.86
CA SER A 88 -8.38 3.91 14.96
C SER A 88 -9.46 2.84 15.07
N ASN A 89 -10.54 2.98 14.31
CA ASN A 89 -11.69 2.09 14.30
C ASN A 89 -11.75 1.38 12.94
N ASP A 90 -12.42 0.23 12.92
CA ASP A 90 -12.59 -0.58 11.72
C ASP A 90 -13.32 0.17 10.60
N LEU A 91 -13.16 -0.34 9.37
CA LEU A 91 -13.91 0.13 8.21
C LEU A 91 -15.30 -0.49 8.20
N ILE A 92 -16.23 0.21 7.58
CA ILE A 92 -17.62 -0.23 7.43
C ILE A 92 -17.98 -0.20 5.95
N PHE A 93 -18.91 -1.04 5.56
CA PHE A 93 -19.51 -0.94 4.24
C PHE A 93 -20.15 0.44 4.05
N LEU A 94 -19.87 1.06 2.91
CA LEU A 94 -20.48 2.32 2.50
C LEU A 94 -21.26 2.12 1.21
N ASN A 95 -22.43 2.76 1.11
CA ASN A 95 -23.10 2.83 -0.18
C ASN A 95 -22.31 3.75 -1.11
N PHE A 96 -22.34 3.47 -2.41
CA PHE A 96 -21.59 4.25 -3.40
C PHE A 96 -22.01 5.72 -3.46
N SER A 97 -23.26 6.04 -3.11
CA SER A 97 -23.75 7.42 -2.96
C SER A 97 -23.08 8.16 -1.80
N ASP A 98 -22.61 7.42 -0.81
CA ASP A 98 -22.14 7.97 0.46
C ASP A 98 -20.62 8.14 0.48
N LEU A 99 -19.88 7.52 -0.44
CA LEU A 99 -18.41 7.63 -0.51
C LEU A 99 -17.97 9.10 -0.58
N THR A 100 -18.60 9.91 -1.42
CA THR A 100 -18.26 11.33 -1.55
C THR A 100 -18.77 12.17 -0.38
N THR A 101 -19.92 11.83 0.22
CA THR A 101 -20.47 12.53 1.39
C THR A 101 -19.68 12.25 2.66
N GLN A 102 -19.03 11.08 2.74
CA GLN A 102 -18.06 10.70 3.77
C GLN A 102 -16.66 11.31 3.55
N GLY A 103 -16.51 12.17 2.54
CA GLY A 103 -15.28 12.92 2.29
C GLY A 103 -14.19 12.11 1.57
N LEU A 104 -14.54 11.03 0.87
CA LEU A 104 -13.61 10.36 -0.04
C LEU A 104 -13.63 11.04 -1.42
N SER A 105 -12.45 11.23 -1.99
CA SER A 105 -12.28 11.69 -3.37
C SER A 105 -12.02 10.50 -4.30
N GLN A 106 -12.65 10.53 -5.47
CA GLN A 106 -12.40 9.57 -6.53
C GLN A 106 -10.96 9.72 -7.03
N ALA A 107 -10.26 8.61 -7.22
CA ALA A 107 -8.94 8.58 -7.81
C ALA A 107 -9.02 8.83 -9.32
N THR A 108 -8.16 9.70 -9.82
CA THR A 108 -8.01 9.96 -11.26
C THR A 108 -6.72 9.37 -11.81
N ASP A 109 -5.73 9.18 -10.93
CA ASP A 109 -4.42 8.62 -11.23
C ASP A 109 -3.85 7.95 -9.97
N LYS A 110 -2.61 7.49 -10.05
CA LYS A 110 -1.82 6.91 -8.97
C LYS A 110 -1.90 7.75 -7.70
N ILE A 111 -2.04 7.06 -6.56
CA ILE A 111 -2.23 7.72 -5.26
C ILE A 111 -0.88 7.84 -4.56
N PRO A 112 -0.34 9.06 -4.34
CA PRO A 112 0.87 9.25 -3.57
C PRO A 112 0.56 9.06 -2.08
N VAL A 113 1.49 8.44 -1.35
CA VAL A 113 1.43 8.23 0.10
C VAL A 113 2.77 8.64 0.69
N GLU A 114 2.75 9.78 1.36
CA GLU A 114 3.93 10.35 2.03
C GLU A 114 4.48 9.39 3.10
N SER A 115 5.76 9.50 3.42
CA SER A 115 6.39 8.78 4.54
C SER A 115 5.64 9.03 5.85
N GLY A 116 5.10 7.99 6.48
CA GLY A 116 4.24 8.12 7.67
C GLY A 116 2.79 8.55 7.37
N GLY A 117 2.46 8.78 6.10
CA GLY A 117 1.14 9.08 5.59
C GLY A 117 0.20 7.87 5.63
N VAL A 118 -1.09 8.15 5.48
CA VAL A 118 -2.16 7.15 5.54
C VAL A 118 -3.16 7.38 4.44
N ARG A 119 -3.76 6.32 3.92
CA ARG A 119 -4.88 6.37 2.98
C ARG A 119 -5.95 5.40 3.43
N VAL A 120 -7.19 5.86 3.55
CA VAL A 120 -8.35 4.95 3.55
C VAL A 120 -8.75 4.79 2.09
N ILE A 121 -8.88 3.56 1.61
CA ILE A 121 -9.20 3.27 0.22
C ILE A 121 -10.43 2.38 0.16
N TYR A 122 -11.37 2.76 -0.71
CA TYR A 122 -12.55 2.00 -1.08
C TYR A 122 -12.51 1.71 -2.57
N VAL A 123 -12.81 0.49 -2.95
CA VAL A 123 -12.90 0.03 -4.33
C VAL A 123 -14.35 -0.37 -4.59
N ARG A 124 -14.99 0.39 -5.46
CA ARG A 124 -16.35 0.18 -5.91
C ARG A 124 -16.41 -1.02 -6.84
N ASN A 125 -17.32 -1.95 -6.54
CA ASN A 125 -17.68 -3.07 -7.40
C ASN A 125 -16.46 -3.75 -8.06
N PRO A 126 -15.50 -4.25 -7.25
CA PRO A 126 -14.37 -5.00 -7.77
C PRO A 126 -14.89 -6.14 -8.64
N ASP A 127 -14.26 -6.31 -9.81
CA ASP A 127 -14.69 -7.32 -10.76
C ASP A 127 -14.53 -8.72 -10.15
N ASN A 128 -15.40 -9.64 -10.57
CA ASN A 128 -15.38 -11.04 -10.14
C ASN A 128 -15.59 -11.26 -8.62
N ILE A 129 -16.46 -10.46 -7.99
CA ILE A 129 -16.97 -10.68 -6.63
C ILE A 129 -18.50 -10.60 -6.67
N ASP A 130 -19.15 -11.72 -6.35
CA ASP A 130 -20.60 -11.86 -6.32
C ASP A 130 -21.09 -12.38 -4.97
N LYS A 131 -22.42 -12.36 -4.77
CA LYS A 131 -23.07 -12.89 -3.56
C LYS A 131 -22.80 -14.36 -3.27
N PHE A 132 -22.32 -15.11 -4.25
CA PHE A 132 -21.99 -16.53 -4.10
C PHE A 132 -20.60 -16.75 -3.52
N ASP A 133 -19.75 -15.72 -3.56
CA ASP A 133 -18.39 -15.77 -3.00
C ASP A 133 -18.36 -15.43 -1.50
N ILE A 134 -19.52 -15.23 -0.85
CA ILE A 134 -19.59 -14.92 0.59
C ILE A 134 -19.01 -16.10 1.39
N GLY A 135 -17.99 -15.81 2.20
CA GLY A 135 -17.22 -16.79 2.95
C GLY A 135 -16.06 -17.43 2.19
N ASP A 136 -15.85 -17.08 0.91
CA ASP A 136 -14.65 -17.48 0.18
C ASP A 136 -13.50 -16.50 0.45
N PRO A 137 -12.25 -16.98 0.55
CA PRO A 137 -11.09 -16.13 0.74
C PRO A 137 -10.74 -15.39 -0.56
N VAL A 138 -10.48 -14.09 -0.43
CA VAL A 138 -10.09 -13.18 -1.50
C VAL A 138 -8.85 -12.40 -1.09
N THR A 139 -7.89 -12.34 -2.01
CA THR A 139 -6.68 -11.52 -1.83
C THR A 139 -6.88 -10.13 -2.40
N ILE A 140 -6.61 -9.12 -1.57
CA ILE A 140 -6.48 -7.72 -1.99
C ILE A 140 -4.98 -7.40 -2.02
N THR A 141 -4.48 -6.97 -3.18
CA THR A 141 -3.07 -6.65 -3.36
C THR A 141 -2.91 -5.21 -3.80
N VAL A 142 -2.13 -4.46 -3.03
CA VAL A 142 -1.71 -3.12 -3.40
C VAL A 142 -0.32 -3.19 -4.00
N PHE A 143 -0.20 -2.71 -5.23
CA PHE A 143 1.06 -2.58 -5.93
C PHE A 143 1.56 -1.16 -5.80
N THR A 144 2.78 -1.05 -5.34
CA THR A 144 3.55 0.19 -5.35
C THR A 144 4.57 0.11 -6.48
N MET A 145 5.31 1.18 -6.75
CA MET A 145 6.33 1.15 -7.80
C MET A 145 7.43 0.11 -7.57
N ASN A 146 7.71 -0.26 -6.32
CA ASN A 146 8.84 -1.14 -5.98
C ASN A 146 8.42 -2.42 -5.25
N GLY A 147 7.12 -2.64 -4.98
CA GLY A 147 6.65 -3.74 -4.16
C GLY A 147 5.19 -4.12 -4.39
N GLN A 148 4.80 -5.23 -3.79
CA GLN A 148 3.41 -5.69 -3.74
C GLN A 148 3.09 -6.12 -2.31
N TRP A 149 1.93 -5.72 -1.84
CA TRP A 149 1.46 -5.94 -0.47
C TRP A 149 0.11 -6.65 -0.56
N PRO A 150 0.10 -8.00 -0.54
CA PRO A 150 -1.13 -8.77 -0.49
C PRO A 150 -1.61 -8.94 0.95
N GLU A 151 -2.91 -8.84 1.16
CA GLU A 151 -3.61 -9.33 2.34
C GLU A 151 -4.77 -10.22 1.91
N GLU A 152 -4.97 -11.31 2.63
CA GLU A 152 -6.06 -12.26 2.39
C GLU A 152 -7.15 -12.04 3.43
N ILE A 153 -8.38 -11.91 2.95
CA ILE A 153 -9.58 -11.71 3.76
C ILE A 153 -10.70 -12.59 3.24
N ASP A 154 -11.70 -12.88 4.06
CA ASP A 154 -12.91 -13.54 3.60
C ASP A 154 -13.92 -12.49 3.11
N VAL A 155 -14.75 -12.86 2.14
CA VAL A 155 -15.84 -11.98 1.69
C VAL A 155 -16.98 -12.02 2.71
N ASP A 156 -17.29 -10.87 3.28
CA ASP A 156 -18.34 -10.69 4.27
C ASP A 156 -19.66 -10.20 3.65
N TYR A 157 -20.76 -10.44 4.37
CA TYR A 157 -22.06 -9.90 4.00
C TYR A 157 -22.32 -8.55 4.66
N ALA A 158 -22.52 -7.50 3.87
CA ALA A 158 -22.73 -6.13 4.36
C ALA A 158 -24.18 -5.79 4.76
N GLY A 159 -25.15 -6.70 4.56
CA GLY A 159 -26.56 -6.39 4.76
C GLY A 159 -27.23 -5.78 3.53
N SER A 160 -28.40 -5.17 3.76
CA SER A 160 -29.22 -4.47 2.75
C SER A 160 -29.15 -2.97 2.93
#